data_AF-A0AAD6K2Y2-F1
#
_entry.id   AF-A0AAD6K2Y2-F1
#
_cell.length_a   1.000
_cell.length_b   1.000
_cell.length_c   1.000
_cell.angle_alpha   90.00
_cell.angle_beta   90.00
_cell.angle_gamma   90.00
#
_symmetry.space_group_name_H-M   'P 1'
#
loop_
_entity.id
_entity.type
_entity.pdbx_description
1 polymer ?
#
loop_
_entity_poly.entity_id
_entity_poly.type
_entity_poly.pdbx_seq_one_letter_code
_entity_poly.pdbx_strand_id
1 'polypeptide(L)'
;MASLKTAINNLARNLLGYKCVLNSKTTEESMTNFARWEPAHGRFNFKHPWKQYLKIGASMRSCAYSIEALNNCVDSENQAPESIKKHLSNICLKVSSNSSCVIKELAKTIKTLKKSSSIDFLVEEMSGAVQDLQNEIKSLPNLLRPAELLLPKSKETEKTTSRNISPGSYSSSNFSFSAD
;
A
#
# COMPACT_ATOMS: atom_id res chain seq x y z
N MET A 1 4.57 -7.51 -34.70
CA MET A 1 5.18 -8.03 -33.44
C MET A 1 6.16 -7.07 -32.77
N ALA A 2 7.01 -6.33 -33.50
CA ALA A 2 7.96 -5.38 -32.90
C ALA A 2 7.28 -4.22 -32.12
N SER A 3 6.20 -3.61 -32.64
CA SER A 3 5.49 -2.54 -31.92
C SER A 3 4.82 -2.98 -30.62
N LEU A 4 4.36 -4.23 -30.55
CA LEU A 4 3.72 -4.75 -29.34
C LEU A 4 4.76 -5.03 -28.24
N LYS A 5 5.92 -5.61 -28.60
CA LYS A 5 7.03 -5.79 -27.67
C LYS A 5 7.60 -4.45 -27.17
N THR A 6 7.71 -3.46 -28.05
CA THR A 6 8.15 -2.11 -27.65
C THR A 6 7.12 -1.43 -26.74
N ALA A 7 5.82 -1.53 -27.02
CA ALA A 7 4.77 -0.97 -26.16
C ALA A 7 4.72 -1.65 -24.79
N ILE A 8 4.87 -2.98 -24.73
CA ILE A 8 4.94 -3.75 -23.47
C ILE A 8 6.19 -3.39 -22.68
N ASN A 9 7.35 -3.28 -23.33
CA ASN A 9 8.59 -2.85 -22.67
C ASN A 9 8.52 -1.40 -22.17
N ASN A 10 7.82 -0.52 -22.89
CA ASN A 10 7.62 0.87 -22.46
C ASN A 10 6.61 0.95 -21.30
N LEU A 11 5.58 0.10 -21.30
CA LEU A 11 4.63 -0.04 -20.19
C LEU A 11 5.33 -0.56 -18.93
N ALA A 12 6.20 -1.56 -19.05
CA ALA A 12 7.01 -2.09 -17.94
C ALA A 12 8.02 -1.05 -17.41
N ARG A 13 8.64 -0.27 -18.30
CA ARG A 13 9.49 0.87 -17.91
C ARG A 13 8.72 1.96 -17.19
N ASN A 14 7.50 2.27 -17.62
CA ASN A 14 6.64 3.25 -16.96
C ASN A 14 6.13 2.74 -15.60
N LEU A 15 5.87 1.45 -15.47
CA LEU A 15 5.46 0.78 -14.22
C LEU A 15 6.53 0.85 -13.12
N LEU A 16 7.81 0.91 -13.49
CA LEU A 16 8.93 0.99 -12.55
C LEU A 16 9.51 2.40 -12.37
N GLY A 17 8.78 3.44 -12.78
CA GLY A 17 9.25 4.84 -12.66
C GLY A 17 9.61 5.25 -11.23
N TYR A 18 9.01 4.61 -10.21
CA TYR A 18 9.34 4.85 -8.80
C TYR A 18 10.79 4.47 -8.45
N LYS A 19 11.41 3.54 -9.18
CA LYS A 19 12.83 3.16 -8.95
C LYS A 19 13.79 4.32 -9.23
N CYS A 20 13.43 5.23 -10.13
CA CYS A 20 14.20 6.46 -10.34
C CYS A 20 14.15 7.36 -9.10
N VAL A 21 13.02 7.40 -8.39
CA VAL A 21 12.86 8.16 -7.15
C VAL A 21 13.66 7.51 -6.01
N LEU A 22 13.69 6.18 -5.92
CA LEU A 22 14.51 5.50 -4.89
C LEU A 22 16.00 5.85 -5.00
N ASN A 23 16.51 5.95 -6.23
CA ASN A 23 17.91 6.26 -6.51
C ASN A 23 18.23 7.76 -6.59
N SER A 24 17.27 8.66 -6.34
CA SER A 24 17.46 10.09 -6.58
C SER A 24 18.24 10.83 -5.48
N LYS A 25 18.36 10.26 -4.27
CA LYS A 25 18.87 10.96 -3.07
C LYS A 25 20.20 11.69 -3.29
N THR A 26 21.23 10.98 -3.77
CA THR A 26 22.57 11.56 -3.95
C THR A 26 22.55 12.70 -4.97
N THR A 27 21.78 12.53 -6.05
CA THR A 27 21.62 13.55 -7.08
C THR A 27 20.91 14.79 -6.53
N GLU A 28 19.83 14.62 -5.78
CA GLU A 28 19.08 15.71 -5.13
C GLU A 28 19.94 16.50 -4.13
N GLU A 29 20.73 15.80 -3.30
CA GLU A 29 21.66 16.42 -2.34
C GLU A 29 22.77 17.20 -3.05
N SER A 30 23.35 16.61 -4.10
CA SER A 30 24.36 17.25 -4.94
C SER A 30 23.80 18.52 -5.60
N MET A 31 22.62 18.45 -6.23
CA MET A 31 21.94 19.60 -6.84
C MET A 31 21.65 20.70 -5.81
N THR A 32 21.22 20.33 -4.61
CA THR A 32 20.97 21.29 -3.52
C THR A 32 22.26 22.00 -3.08
N ASN A 33 23.38 21.28 -3.03
CA ASN A 33 24.68 21.86 -2.72
C ASN A 33 25.15 22.84 -3.80
N PHE A 34 24.93 22.53 -5.07
CA PHE A 34 25.22 23.46 -6.17
C PHE A 34 24.30 24.69 -6.13
N ALA A 35 23.00 24.49 -5.91
CA ALA A 35 22.02 25.58 -5.84
C ALA A 35 22.30 26.59 -4.72
N ARG A 36 23.04 26.18 -3.67
CA ARG A 36 23.48 27.07 -2.58
C ARG A 36 24.38 28.22 -3.07
N TRP A 37 25.08 28.02 -4.18
CA TRP A 37 25.96 29.02 -4.78
C TRP A 37 25.28 29.90 -5.81
N GLU A 38 23.98 29.72 -6.05
CA GLU A 38 23.27 30.58 -7.00
C GLU A 38 23.30 32.04 -6.51
N PRO A 39 23.65 32.98 -7.41
CA PRO A 39 23.57 34.41 -7.10
C PRO A 39 22.12 34.79 -6.84
N ALA A 40 21.88 35.90 -6.13
CA ALA A 40 20.53 36.37 -5.88
C ALA A 40 19.75 36.61 -7.17
N HIS A 41 18.58 35.99 -7.30
CA HIS A 41 17.69 36.21 -8.44
C HIS A 41 16.21 36.05 -8.07
N GLY A 42 15.35 36.51 -8.99
CA GLY A 42 13.90 36.41 -8.86
C GLY A 42 13.36 37.07 -7.58
N ARG A 43 12.31 36.47 -7.01
CA ARG A 43 11.63 36.99 -5.81
C ARG A 43 12.26 36.53 -4.49
N PHE A 44 13.20 35.59 -4.55
CA PHE A 44 13.78 34.95 -3.36
C PHE A 44 15.15 35.51 -2.97
N ASN A 45 15.81 36.31 -3.82
CA ASN A 45 17.15 36.86 -3.58
C ASN A 45 18.12 35.76 -3.11
N PHE A 46 18.73 35.87 -1.93
CA PHE A 46 19.60 34.82 -1.36
C PHE A 46 18.87 33.78 -0.50
N LYS A 47 17.55 33.92 -0.30
CA LYS A 47 16.74 33.11 0.64
C LYS A 47 15.94 32.02 -0.08
N HIS A 48 16.55 31.39 -1.08
CA HIS A 48 15.90 30.30 -1.79
C HIS A 48 15.64 29.11 -0.85
N PRO A 49 14.47 28.46 -0.94
CA PRO A 49 14.06 27.40 -0.03
C PRO A 49 14.67 26.04 -0.41
N TRP A 50 15.96 25.97 -0.72
CA TRP A 50 16.62 24.76 -1.24
C TRP A 50 16.41 23.54 -0.35
N LYS A 51 16.42 23.73 0.97
CA LYS A 51 16.16 22.66 1.95
C LYS A 51 14.77 22.05 1.84
N GLN A 52 13.78 22.77 1.31
CA GLN A 52 12.42 22.24 1.13
C GLN A 52 12.37 21.19 0.01
N TYR A 53 13.18 21.33 -1.03
CA TYR A 53 13.27 20.33 -2.09
C TYR A 53 13.79 18.99 -1.55
N LEU A 54 14.76 19.00 -0.63
CA LEU A 54 15.23 17.79 0.04
C LEU A 54 14.13 17.12 0.89
N LYS A 55 13.30 17.92 1.57
CA LYS A 55 12.16 17.38 2.33
C LYS A 55 11.13 16.74 1.41
N ILE A 56 10.82 17.37 0.28
CA ILE A 56 9.91 16.84 -0.73
C ILE A 56 10.47 15.53 -1.31
N GLY A 57 11.75 15.50 -1.69
CA GLY A 57 12.42 14.30 -2.18
C GLY A 57 12.41 13.16 -1.16
N ALA A 58 12.61 13.45 0.13
CA ALA A 58 12.49 12.47 1.19
C ALA A 58 11.07 11.87 1.29
N SER A 59 10.03 12.71 1.23
CA SER A 59 8.64 12.24 1.21
C SER A 59 8.32 11.42 -0.04
N MET A 60 8.81 11.84 -1.21
CA MET A 60 8.64 11.08 -2.46
C MET A 60 9.31 9.71 -2.39
N ARG A 61 10.50 9.61 -1.81
CA ARG A 61 11.17 8.33 -1.56
C ARG A 61 10.41 7.44 -0.58
N SER A 62 9.85 8.01 0.48
CA SER A 62 8.98 7.26 1.40
C SER A 62 7.78 6.64 0.66
N CYS A 63 7.16 7.39 -0.25
CA CYS A 63 6.09 6.87 -1.10
C CYS A 63 6.59 5.76 -2.04
N ALA A 64 7.75 5.95 -2.66
CA ALA A 64 8.35 4.95 -3.54
C ALA A 64 8.66 3.62 -2.81
N TYR A 65 9.12 3.68 -1.56
CA TYR A 65 9.30 2.47 -0.73
C TYR A 65 7.98 1.76 -0.45
N SER A 66 6.90 2.50 -0.17
CA SER A 66 5.58 1.90 -0.01
C SER A 66 5.10 1.21 -1.29
N ILE A 67 5.34 1.81 -2.47
CA ILE A 67 5.03 1.20 -3.77
C ILE A 67 5.86 -0.07 -3.97
N GLU A 68 7.15 -0.05 -3.64
CA GLU A 68 8.01 -1.24 -3.77
C GLU A 68 7.56 -2.38 -2.86
N ALA A 69 7.20 -2.08 -1.61
CA ALA A 69 6.64 -3.06 -0.69
C ALA A 69 5.33 -3.67 -1.23
N LEU A 70 4.44 -2.84 -1.75
CA LEU A 70 3.20 -3.31 -2.39
C LEU A 70 3.47 -4.16 -3.62
N ASN A 71 4.45 -3.78 -4.46
CA ASN A 71 4.83 -4.56 -5.63
C ASN A 71 5.32 -5.95 -5.24
N ASN A 72 6.17 -6.05 -4.21
CA ASN A 72 6.64 -7.32 -3.69
C ASN A 72 5.49 -8.19 -3.12
N CYS A 73 4.46 -7.57 -2.52
CA CYS A 73 3.28 -8.29 -2.06
C CYS A 73 2.42 -8.83 -3.23
N VAL A 74 2.37 -8.13 -4.36
CA VAL A 74 1.65 -8.59 -5.57
C VAL A 74 2.36 -9.78 -6.22
N ASP A 75 3.69 -9.76 -6.23
CA ASP A 75 4.51 -10.85 -6.77
C ASP A 75 4.45 -12.12 -5.89
N SER A 76 4.00 -12.00 -4.63
CA SER A 76 3.78 -13.14 -3.73
C SER A 76 2.47 -13.88 -4.03
N GLU A 77 2.49 -15.21 -3.98
CA GLU A 77 1.35 -16.06 -4.33
C GLU A 77 0.22 -15.93 -3.30
N ASN A 78 -0.75 -15.06 -3.60
CA ASN A 78 -1.72 -14.57 -2.61
C ASN A 78 -3.00 -15.45 -2.58
N GLN A 79 -3.11 -16.32 -1.57
CA GLN A 79 -4.21 -17.28 -1.35
C GLN A 79 -5.50 -16.67 -0.76
N ALA A 80 -5.80 -15.39 -1.02
CA ALA A 80 -7.00 -14.74 -0.47
C ALA A 80 -8.29 -15.11 -1.24
N PRO A 81 -9.46 -15.21 -0.57
CA PRO A 81 -10.76 -15.42 -1.21
C PRO A 81 -11.11 -14.34 -2.25
N GLU A 82 -11.73 -14.74 -3.37
CA GLU A 82 -11.99 -13.85 -4.50
C GLU A 82 -12.94 -12.68 -4.17
N SER A 83 -13.91 -12.89 -3.29
CA SER A 83 -14.83 -11.85 -2.82
C SER A 83 -14.10 -10.72 -2.09
N ILE A 84 -13.11 -11.08 -1.25
CA ILE A 84 -12.29 -10.14 -0.50
C ILE A 84 -11.33 -9.39 -1.42
N LYS A 85 -10.71 -10.11 -2.37
CA LYS A 85 -9.86 -9.51 -3.40
C LYS A 85 -10.61 -8.44 -4.19
N LYS A 86 -11.83 -8.77 -4.65
CA LYS A 86 -12.66 -7.84 -5.43
C LYS A 86 -13.09 -6.61 -4.62
N HIS A 87 -13.51 -6.81 -3.36
CA HIS A 87 -13.91 -5.72 -2.47
C HIS A 87 -12.74 -4.75 -2.20
N LEU A 88 -11.60 -5.28 -1.77
CA LEU A 88 -10.40 -4.48 -1.53
C LEU A 88 -9.86 -3.83 -2.80
N SER A 89 -9.93 -4.50 -3.95
CA SER A 89 -9.51 -3.95 -5.25
C SER A 89 -10.23 -2.64 -5.57
N ASN A 90 -11.55 -2.58 -5.39
CA ASN A 90 -12.32 -1.36 -5.67
C ASN A 90 -11.87 -0.18 -4.79
N ILE A 91 -11.64 -0.43 -3.50
CA ILE A 91 -11.21 0.61 -2.56
C ILE A 91 -9.76 1.04 -2.84
N CYS A 92 -8.87 0.07 -3.09
CA CYS A 92 -7.48 0.34 -3.49
C CYS A 92 -7.40 1.15 -4.78
N LEU A 93 -8.27 0.88 -5.77
CA LEU A 93 -8.38 1.67 -7.00
C LEU A 93 -8.82 3.11 -6.71
N LYS A 94 -9.80 3.31 -5.84
CA LYS A 94 -10.25 4.65 -5.40
C LYS A 94 -9.10 5.43 -4.75
N VAL A 95 -8.41 4.84 -3.78
CA VAL A 95 -7.26 5.45 -3.10
C VAL A 95 -6.14 5.78 -4.09
N SER A 96 -5.83 4.85 -5.00
CA SER A 96 -4.78 5.03 -6.01
C SER A 96 -5.13 6.16 -6.99
N SER A 97 -6.39 6.25 -7.42
CA SER A 97 -6.89 7.32 -8.28
C SER A 97 -6.76 8.69 -7.61
N ASN A 98 -7.27 8.82 -6.37
CA ASN A 98 -7.20 10.08 -5.62
C ASN A 98 -5.74 10.50 -5.36
N SER A 99 -4.89 9.56 -4.97
CA SER A 99 -3.46 9.79 -4.78
C SER A 99 -2.78 10.28 -6.08
N SER A 100 -3.13 9.66 -7.22
CA SER A 100 -2.63 10.09 -8.53
C SER A 100 -3.05 11.52 -8.87
N CYS A 101 -4.30 11.90 -8.56
CA CYS A 101 -4.80 13.26 -8.76
C CYS A 101 -4.02 14.29 -7.93
N VAL A 102 -3.80 14.01 -6.63
CA VAL A 102 -3.01 14.86 -5.74
C VAL A 102 -1.58 15.03 -6.27
N ILE A 103 -0.90 13.93 -6.62
CA ILE A 103 0.48 13.98 -7.13
C ILE A 103 0.55 14.75 -8.46
N LYS A 104 -0.41 14.53 -9.37
CA LYS A 104 -0.47 15.26 -10.65
C LYS A 104 -0.67 16.76 -10.43
N GLU A 105 -1.54 17.13 -9.50
CA GLU A 105 -1.77 18.54 -9.18
C GLU A 105 -0.54 19.18 -8.55
N LEU A 106 0.11 18.50 -7.60
CA LEU A 106 1.40 18.93 -7.04
C LEU A 106 2.46 19.11 -8.14
N ALA A 107 2.59 18.15 -9.05
CA ALA A 107 3.53 18.25 -10.17
C ALA A 107 3.25 19.48 -11.05
N LYS A 108 1.96 19.79 -11.33
CA LYS A 108 1.58 21.01 -12.05
C LYS A 108 1.94 22.26 -11.26
N THR A 109 1.68 22.31 -9.95
CA THR A 109 2.04 23.48 -9.12
C THR A 109 3.53 23.75 -9.10
N ILE A 110 4.35 22.70 -8.98
CA ILE A 110 5.81 22.80 -9.01
C ILE A 110 6.28 23.26 -10.39
N LYS A 111 5.74 22.69 -11.47
CA LYS A 111 6.11 23.04 -12.85
C LYS A 111 5.75 24.48 -13.21
N THR A 112 4.60 24.96 -12.72
CA THR A 112 4.09 26.31 -13.02
C THR A 112 4.52 27.35 -11.99
N LEU A 113 5.09 26.92 -10.85
CA LEU A 113 5.40 27.74 -9.68
C LEU A 113 4.19 28.56 -9.18
N LYS A 114 2.97 28.03 -9.37
CA LYS A 114 1.70 28.65 -8.95
C LYS A 114 1.04 27.82 -7.87
N LYS A 115 0.43 28.50 -6.91
CA LYS A 115 -0.43 27.87 -5.89
C LYS A 115 -1.65 27.26 -6.58
N SER A 116 -1.94 25.99 -6.30
CA SER A 116 -3.19 25.37 -6.73
C SER A 116 -4.33 25.78 -5.80
N SER A 117 -5.50 26.03 -6.38
CA SER A 117 -6.74 26.29 -5.64
C SER A 117 -7.52 25.01 -5.30
N SER A 118 -7.18 23.87 -5.93
CA SER A 118 -7.89 22.60 -5.77
C SER A 118 -7.15 21.58 -4.92
N ILE A 119 -5.87 21.81 -4.60
CA ILE A 119 -5.03 20.83 -3.91
C ILE A 119 -5.58 20.44 -2.54
N ASP A 120 -6.08 21.40 -1.77
CA ASP A 120 -6.61 21.14 -0.41
C ASP A 120 -7.83 20.21 -0.47
N PHE A 121 -8.73 20.45 -1.42
CA PHE A 121 -9.89 19.58 -1.69
C PHE A 121 -9.47 18.17 -2.12
N LEU A 122 -8.52 18.05 -3.06
CA LEU A 122 -8.02 16.74 -3.50
C LEU A 122 -7.36 15.95 -2.36
N VAL A 123 -6.67 16.64 -1.45
CA VAL A 123 -6.07 16.02 -0.26
C VAL A 123 -7.14 15.52 0.70
N GLU A 124 -8.23 16.28 0.88
CA GLU A 124 -9.38 15.85 1.66
C GLU A 124 -10.05 14.59 1.06
N GLU A 125 -10.31 14.59 -0.25
CA GLU A 125 -10.86 13.41 -0.95
C GLU A 125 -9.96 12.18 -0.85
N MET A 126 -8.64 12.37 -0.96
CA MET A 126 -7.66 11.30 -0.75
C MET A 126 -7.70 10.79 0.68
N SER A 127 -7.76 11.69 1.66
CA SER A 127 -7.79 11.34 3.09
C SER A 127 -9.06 10.55 3.45
N GLY A 128 -10.22 10.96 2.91
CA GLY A 128 -11.47 10.20 3.05
C GLY A 128 -11.37 8.80 2.46
N ALA A 129 -10.83 8.65 1.25
CA ALA A 129 -10.64 7.33 0.64
C ALA A 129 -9.67 6.44 1.44
N VAL A 130 -8.62 7.02 2.02
CA VAL A 130 -7.69 6.29 2.91
C VAL A 130 -8.41 5.84 4.19
N GLN A 131 -9.27 6.69 4.76
CA GLN A 131 -10.07 6.35 5.93
C GLN A 131 -11.03 5.19 5.63
N ASP A 132 -11.69 5.21 4.47
CA ASP A 132 -12.52 4.10 4.00
C ASP A 132 -11.72 2.79 3.95
N LEU A 133 -10.53 2.81 3.33
CA LEU A 133 -9.65 1.64 3.25
C LEU A 133 -9.24 1.13 4.63
N GLN A 134 -8.88 2.01 5.55
CA GLN A 134 -8.51 1.63 6.92
C GLN A 134 -9.68 0.99 7.66
N ASN A 135 -10.89 1.51 7.50
CA ASN A 135 -12.09 0.96 8.14
C ASN A 135 -12.39 -0.45 7.61
N GLU A 136 -12.19 -0.66 6.31
CA GLU A 136 -12.41 -1.95 5.64
C GLU A 136 -11.36 -3.00 6.03
N ILE A 137 -10.09 -2.61 6.15
CA ILE A 137 -9.05 -3.49 6.66
C ILE A 137 -9.33 -3.88 8.12
N LYS A 138 -9.86 -2.95 8.94
CA LYS A 138 -10.25 -3.22 10.33
C LYS A 138 -11.49 -4.11 10.43
N SER A 139 -12.40 -4.07 9.46
CA SER A 139 -13.61 -4.90 9.43
C SER A 139 -13.36 -6.29 8.83
N LEU A 140 -12.31 -6.45 8.03
CA LEU A 140 -11.93 -7.69 7.34
C LEU A 140 -11.91 -8.95 8.24
N PRO A 141 -11.36 -8.90 9.47
CA PRO A 141 -11.36 -10.07 10.37
C PRO A 141 -12.77 -10.55 10.72
N ASN A 142 -13.76 -9.66 10.76
CA ASN A 142 -15.15 -10.01 11.02
C ASN A 142 -15.83 -10.65 9.79
N LEU A 143 -15.39 -10.31 8.58
CA LEU A 143 -15.85 -10.93 7.33
C LEU A 143 -15.23 -12.31 7.07
N LEU A 144 -14.05 -12.56 7.65
CA LEU A 144 -13.31 -13.82 7.55
C LEU A 144 -13.73 -14.85 8.61
N ARG A 145 -14.56 -14.47 9.59
CA ARG A 145 -15.10 -15.43 10.57
C ARG A 145 -16.09 -16.38 9.87
N PRO A 146 -15.82 -17.70 9.82
CA PRO A 146 -16.66 -18.62 9.07
C PRO A 146 -18.12 -18.62 9.56
N ALA A 147 -19.04 -18.56 8.60
CA ALA A 147 -20.37 -19.12 8.71
C ALA A 147 -20.24 -20.65 8.87
N GLU A 148 -19.85 -21.11 10.06
CA GLU A 148 -19.77 -22.54 10.40
C GLU A 148 -21.05 -23.06 11.08
N LEU A 149 -22.18 -22.40 10.81
CA LEU A 149 -23.48 -22.85 11.28
C LEU A 149 -24.45 -22.62 10.15
N LEU A 150 -24.55 -23.60 9.24
CA LEU A 150 -25.75 -24.04 8.52
C LEU A 150 -25.36 -25.01 7.40
N LEU A 151 -24.83 -26.18 7.78
CA LEU A 151 -25.12 -27.41 7.03
C LEU A 151 -26.07 -28.25 7.90
N PRO A 152 -27.23 -28.69 7.38
CA PRO A 152 -28.19 -29.45 8.15
C PRO A 152 -27.61 -30.84 8.41
N LYS A 153 -27.35 -31.16 9.68
CA LYS A 153 -27.12 -32.54 10.11
C LYS A 153 -28.44 -33.29 9.96
N SER A 154 -28.58 -34.02 8.85
CA SER A 154 -29.69 -34.94 8.63
C SER A 154 -29.74 -35.94 9.78
N LYS A 155 -30.97 -36.17 10.25
CA LYS A 155 -31.31 -37.10 11.33
C LYS A 155 -31.15 -38.53 10.82
N GLU A 156 -30.44 -39.36 11.56
CA GLU A 156 -30.73 -40.79 11.62
C GLU A 156 -30.85 -41.21 13.08
N THR A 157 -32.07 -41.61 13.42
CA THR A 157 -32.47 -42.32 14.62
C THR A 157 -32.07 -43.79 14.47
N GLU A 158 -31.35 -44.36 15.44
CA GLU A 158 -31.62 -45.74 15.85
C GLU A 158 -31.08 -46.06 17.26
N LYS A 159 -31.70 -47.10 17.82
CA LYS A 159 -31.96 -47.39 19.24
C LYS A 159 -30.86 -48.21 19.92
N THR A 160 -30.77 -48.00 21.25
CA THR A 160 -30.54 -49.00 22.32
C THR A 160 -29.25 -49.86 22.31
N THR A 161 -28.42 -49.71 23.34
CA THR A 161 -28.20 -50.71 24.42
C THR A 161 -27.02 -50.31 25.32
N SER A 162 -27.25 -50.35 26.62
CA SER A 162 -26.33 -50.10 27.73
C SER A 162 -25.19 -51.13 27.86
N ARG A 163 -23.98 -50.69 28.24
CA ARG A 163 -23.19 -51.22 29.37
C ARG A 163 -21.91 -50.41 29.66
N ASN A 164 -21.61 -50.30 30.95
CA ASN A 164 -20.52 -49.55 31.59
C ASN A 164 -19.11 -50.11 31.31
N ILE A 165 -18.05 -49.28 31.47
CA ILE A 165 -16.90 -49.45 32.40
C ILE A 165 -15.80 -48.37 32.16
N SER A 166 -15.44 -47.68 33.25
CA SER A 166 -14.25 -46.92 33.72
C SER A 166 -13.13 -46.32 32.83
N PRO A 167 -12.41 -45.28 33.34
CA PRO A 167 -11.53 -44.39 32.59
C PRO A 167 -10.04 -44.74 32.71
N GLY A 168 -9.25 -44.44 31.66
CA GLY A 168 -7.81 -44.65 31.62
C GLY A 168 -7.03 -43.44 31.10
N SER A 169 -6.52 -42.66 32.05
CA SER A 169 -5.24 -41.92 32.06
C SER A 169 -4.84 -41.01 30.89
N TYR A 170 -4.86 -39.70 31.22
CA TYR A 170 -4.02 -38.65 30.62
C TYR A 170 -2.53 -38.95 30.82
N SER A 171 -1.73 -38.72 29.78
CA SER A 171 -0.30 -38.41 29.93
C SER A 171 0.01 -37.20 29.05
N SER A 172 0.18 -36.06 29.72
CA SER A 172 0.74 -34.83 29.15
C SER A 172 2.25 -34.90 29.31
N SER A 173 3.00 -34.77 28.21
CA SER A 173 4.38 -34.33 28.29
C SER A 173 4.58 -33.14 27.35
N ASN A 174 4.79 -31.99 27.99
CA ASN A 174 5.26 -30.76 27.39
C ASN A 174 6.69 -30.97 26.90
N PHE A 175 7.03 -30.42 25.73
CA PHE A 175 8.43 -30.16 25.39
C PHE A 175 8.64 -28.68 25.11
N SER A 176 9.59 -28.16 25.86
CA SER A 176 9.96 -26.76 26.02
C SER A 176 10.85 -26.28 24.88
N PHE A 177 10.68 -25.00 24.58
CA PHE A 177 11.47 -24.17 23.70
C PHE A 177 12.87 -23.90 24.29
N SER A 178 13.90 -23.89 23.45
CA SER A 178 15.16 -23.17 23.71
C SER A 178 15.60 -22.51 22.41
N ALA A 179 15.82 -21.20 22.50
CA ALA A 179 16.38 -20.36 21.46
C ALA A 179 17.86 -20.17 21.77
N ASP A 180 18.68 -20.26 20.72
CA ASP A 180 19.93 -19.53 20.58
C ASP A 180 19.72 -18.46 19.49
#